data_AF-A0AAV3TB06-F1
#
_entry.id   AF-A0AAV3TB06-F1
#
_cell.length_a   1.000
_cell.length_b   1.000
_cell.length_c   1.000
_cell.angle_alpha   90.00
_cell.angle_beta   90.00
_cell.angle_gamma   90.00
#
_symmetry.space_group_name_H-M   'P 1'
#
loop_
_entity.id
_entity.type
_entity.pdbx_description
1 polymer ?
#
loop_
_entity_poly.entity_id
_entity_poly.type
_entity_poly.pdbx_seq_one_letter_code
_entity_poly.pdbx_strand_id
1 'polypeptide(L)' 'MAKRPGQSVQYVVVDDARSRERVRLAFELIDDYDADLLVRACESVVSPLGWKRKRIRRYLRDGENLTLGAFE' A
#
# COMPACT_ATOMS: atom_id res chain seq x y z
N MET A 1 20.46 3.65 14.88
CA MET A 1 21.04 4.88 14.30
C MET A 1 20.17 6.07 14.69
N ALA A 2 20.77 7.16 15.16
CA ALA A 2 20.02 8.39 15.47
C ALA A 2 19.56 9.08 14.18
N LYS A 3 18.28 9.46 14.12
CA LYS A 3 17.72 10.27 13.02
C LYS A 3 18.29 11.69 13.10
N ARG A 4 18.68 12.27 11.95
CA ARG A 4 19.24 13.64 11.89
C ARG A 4 18.29 14.59 11.17
N PRO A 5 18.26 15.89 11.52
CA PRO A 5 17.56 16.90 10.74
C PRO A 5 18.02 16.88 9.27
N GLY A 6 17.08 17.00 8.33
CA GLY A 6 17.35 16.96 6.89
C GLY A 6 17.57 15.56 6.29
N GLN A 7 17.50 14.49 7.10
CA GLN A 7 17.60 13.13 6.61
C GLN A 7 16.31 12.71 5.87
N SER A 8 16.45 12.19 4.65
CA SER A 8 15.37 11.47 3.97
C SER A 8 15.08 10.15 4.67
N VAL A 9 13.80 9.87 4.93
CA VAL A 9 13.34 8.63 5.58
C VAL A 9 12.30 7.98 4.69
N GLN A 10 12.49 6.70 4.39
CA GLN A 10 11.49 5.86 3.73
C GLN A 10 10.56 5.25 4.77
N TYR A 11 9.27 5.26 4.46
CA TYR A 11 8.22 4.70 5.29
C TYR A 11 7.15 4.07 4.40
N VAL A 12 6.36 3.17 5.00
CA VAL A 12 5.21 2.53 4.37
C VAL A 12 3.97 2.85 5.18
N VAL A 13 2.81 2.82 4.52
CA VAL A 13 1.52 2.95 5.18
C VAL A 13 0.95 1.55 5.42
N VAL A 14 0.67 1.26 6.69
CA VAL A 14 0.18 -0.03 7.15
C VAL A 14 -1.28 0.05 7.55
N ASP A 15 -1.98 -1.07 7.51
CA ASP A 15 -3.36 -1.11 8.00
C ASP A 15 -3.37 -1.13 9.53
N ASP A 16 -3.50 0.05 10.13
CA ASP A 16 -3.67 0.23 11.57
C ASP A 16 -5.04 0.89 11.84
N ALA A 17 -5.79 0.31 12.78
CA ALA A 17 -7.09 0.81 13.22
C ALA A 17 -7.01 2.21 13.85
N ARG A 18 -5.82 2.63 14.30
CA ARG A 18 -5.59 3.98 14.82
C ARG A 18 -5.02 4.90 13.73
N SER A 19 -5.83 5.87 13.31
CA SER A 19 -5.56 6.74 12.15
C SER A 19 -4.22 7.49 12.16
N ARG A 20 -3.63 7.73 13.34
CA ARG A 20 -2.35 8.47 13.50
C ARG A 20 -1.12 7.58 13.50
N GLU A 21 -1.26 6.27 13.67
CA GLU A 21 -0.17 5.31 13.83
C GLU A 21 0.02 4.42 12.58
N ARG A 22 -0.63 4.77 11.46
CA ARG A 22 -0.63 4.00 10.20
C ARG A 22 0.68 4.02 9.41
N VAL A 23 1.81 4.40 10.01
CA VAL A 23 3.11 4.48 9.34
C VAL A 23 4.12 3.60 10.05
N ARG A 24 4.90 2.85 9.26
CA ARG A 24 6.06 2.08 9.70
C ARG A 24 7.28 2.44 8.87
N LEU A 25 8.46 2.37 9.47
CA LEU A 25 9.71 2.45 8.73
C LEU A 25 9.86 1.18 7.88
N ALA A 26 10.52 1.31 6.72
CA ALA A 26 10.65 0.20 5.76
C ALA A 26 11.38 -1.05 6.32
N PHE A 27 12.07 -0.93 7.44
CA PHE A 27 12.78 -2.03 8.11
C PHE A 27 12.08 -2.54 9.38
N GLU A 28 10.96 -1.93 9.78
CA GLU A 28 10.14 -2.44 10.88
C GLU A 28 9.33 -3.65 10.40
N LEU A 29 8.85 -4.46 11.36
CA LEU A 29 7.90 -5.53 11.03
C LEU A 29 6.63 -4.89 10.45
N ILE A 30 6.21 -5.37 9.29
CA ILE A 30 5.00 -4.93 8.59
C ILE A 30 4.04 -6.11 8.59
N ASP A 31 2.98 -6.03 9.40
CA ASP A 31 1.97 -7.08 9.49
C ASP A 31 1.03 -7.06 8.28
N ASP A 32 0.53 -5.88 7.92
CA ASP A 32 -0.32 -5.70 6.73
C ASP A 32 -0.20 -4.28 6.15
N TYR A 33 -0.34 -4.17 4.83
CA TYR A 33 -0.35 -2.90 4.12
C TYR A 33 -1.76 -2.30 4.08
N ASP A 34 -1.87 -0.98 4.02
CA ASP A 34 -3.17 -0.32 3.81
C ASP A 34 -3.67 -0.57 2.36
N ALA A 35 -4.45 -1.63 2.19
CA ALA A 35 -5.05 -2.00 0.91
C ALA A 35 -6.00 -0.91 0.38
N ASP A 36 -6.66 -0.12 1.24
CA ASP A 36 -7.50 0.99 0.80
C ASP A 36 -6.66 2.08 0.14
N LEU A 37 -5.52 2.42 0.74
CA LEU A 37 -4.59 3.38 0.15
C LEU A 37 -4.10 2.91 -1.22
N LEU A 38 -3.76 1.62 -1.37
CA LEU A 38 -3.34 1.06 -2.65
C LEU A 38 -4.44 1.15 -3.72
N VAL A 39 -5.69 0.83 -3.36
CA VAL A 39 -6.83 0.97 -4.28
C VAL A 39 -7.03 2.44 -4.69
N ARG A 40 -6.85 3.39 -3.76
CA ARG A 40 -6.93 4.83 -4.07
C ARG A 40 -5.80 5.29 -4.98
N ALA A 41 -4.58 4.84 -4.73
CA ALA A 41 -3.43 5.12 -5.59
C ALA A 41 -3.66 4.58 -7.01
N CYS A 42 -4.09 3.33 -7.13
CA CYS A 42 -4.47 2.72 -8.41
C CYS A 42 -5.54 3.55 -9.13
N GLU A 43 -6.65 3.89 -8.45
CA GLU A 43 -7.71 4.70 -9.05
C GLU A 43 -7.19 6.05 -9.55
N SER A 44 -6.29 6.71 -8.82
CA SER A 44 -5.74 7.99 -9.26
C SER A 44 -5.06 7.91 -10.62
N VAL A 45 -4.39 6.78 -10.91
CA VAL A 45 -3.70 6.51 -12.17
C VAL A 45 -4.66 6.07 -13.26
N VAL A 46 -5.58 5.15 -12.97
CA VAL A 46 -6.45 4.53 -14.00
C VAL A 46 -7.81 5.20 -14.16
N SER A 47 -8.11 6.25 -13.39
CA SER A 47 -9.37 6.99 -13.50
C SER A 47 -9.67 7.55 -14.90
N PRO A 48 -8.68 8.00 -15.72
CA PRO A 48 -8.95 8.43 -17.09
C PRO A 48 -9.44 7.29 -18.00
N LEU A 49 -9.14 6.04 -17.65
CA LEU A 49 -9.63 4.84 -18.35
C LEU A 49 -11.03 4.40 -17.87
N GLY A 50 -11.69 5.23 -17.05
CA GLY A 50 -13.01 4.94 -16.48
C GLY A 50 -13.00 3.94 -15.32
N TRP A 51 -11.82 3.64 -14.76
CA TRP A 51 -11.73 2.76 -13.60
C TRP A 51 -12.03 3.52 -12.31
N LYS A 52 -12.92 2.96 -11.50
CA LYS A 52 -13.29 3.46 -10.17
C LYS A 52 -12.97 2.41 -9.11
N ARG A 53 -12.86 2.82 -7.84
CA ARG A 53 -12.56 1.92 -6.70
C ARG A 53 -13.35 0.61 -6.73
N LYS A 54 -14.66 0.67 -7.00
CA LYS A 54 -15.53 -0.52 -7.05
C LYS A 54 -15.08 -1.52 -8.11
N ARG A 55 -14.68 -1.05 -9.29
CA ARG A 55 -14.19 -1.91 -10.38
C ARG A 55 -12.83 -2.52 -10.02
N ILE A 56 -11.93 -1.72 -9.45
CA ILE A 56 -10.61 -2.17 -9.00
C ILE A 56 -10.75 -3.27 -7.94
N ARG A 57 -11.52 -3.03 -6.87
CA ARG A 57 -11.74 -4.04 -5.82
C ARG A 57 -12.39 -5.32 -6.34
N ARG A 58 -13.33 -5.21 -7.28
CA ARG A 58 -13.95 -6.39 -7.89
C ARG A 58 -12.90 -7.21 -8.64
N TYR A 59 -12.07 -6.55 -9.45
CA TYR A 59 -11.00 -7.22 -10.20
C TYR A 59 -9.97 -7.88 -9.29
N LEU A 60 -9.60 -7.23 -8.17
CA LEU A 60 -8.65 -7.78 -7.20
C LEU A 60 -9.24 -8.93 -6.37
N ARG A 61 -10.56 -8.95 -6.12
CA ARG A 61 -11.22 -10.03 -5.37
C ARG A 61 -11.11 -11.38 -6.09
N ASP A 62 -11.09 -11.34 -7.42
CA ASP A 62 -11.04 -12.53 -8.27
C ASP A 62 -9.59 -12.99 -8.58
N GLY A 63 -8.58 -12.27 -8.06
CA GLY A 63 -7.17 -12.57 -8.30
C GLY A 63 -6.56 -13.44 -7.20
N GLU A 64 -5.63 -14.32 -7.58
CA GLU A 64 -4.74 -14.97 -6.62
C GLU A 64 -3.66 -13.98 -6.15
N ASN A 65 -3.30 -14.06 -4.86
CA ASN A 65 -2.11 -13.39 -4.34
C ASN A 65 -0.87 -14.03 -4.97
N LEU A 66 -0.35 -13.40 -6.03
CA LEU A 66 0.91 -13.80 -6.62
C LEU A 66 2.03 -13.41 -5.65
N THR A 67 2.69 -14.42 -5.09
CA THR A 67 3.92 -14.22 -4.35
C THR A 67 5.07 -14.03 -5.34
N LEU A 68 6.13 -13.33 -4.92
CA LEU A 68 7.28 -13.06 -5.78
C LEU A 68 7.92 -14.34 -6.36
N GLY A 69 7.79 -15.47 -5.66
CA GLY A 69 8.24 -16.79 -6.12
C GLY A 69 7.45 -17.37 -7.30
N ALA A 70 6.37 -16.73 -7.73
CA ALA A 70 5.63 -17.14 -8.93
C ALA A 70 6.29 -16.69 -10.26
N PHE A 71 7.36 -15.88 -10.18
CA PHE A 71 8.05 -15.31 -11.34
C PHE A 71 9.54 -15.69 -11.42
N GLU A 72 9.99 -16.65 -10.59
CA GLU A 72 11.32 -17.29 -10.69
C GLU A 72 11.27 -18.51 -11.62
#